data_AF-A0A0G3M720-F1
#
_entry.id   AF-A0A0G3M720-F1
#
_cell.length_a   1.000
_cell.length_b   1.000
_cell.length_c   1.000
_cell.angle_alpha   90.00
_cell.angle_beta   90.00
_cell.angle_gamma   90.00
#
_symmetry.space_group_name_H-M   'P 1'
#
loop_
_entity.id
_entity.type
_entity.pdbx_description
1 polymer ?
#
loop_
_entity_poly.entity_id
_entity_poly.type
_entity_poly.pdbx_seq_one_letter_code
_entity_poly.pdbx_strand_id
1 'polypeptide(L)'
;MIYQPLFLSFNIAEKSSKHMIFGIKDNTLTMYGTIWEYDGQDFVYYLNQLESKYSEITIRMHTYGGSVFAGNLMCNAIERSNANITIIIDGLAASMGAVIILSSKNVKIVNNGYVMIHAPSSGSYGNAKDHESAAKLLRLMEQNFTEKLMLRTGKSKDEVMAWLDTDTWLSAQEALDLGLVSEVIPASVETVYPSFIPEEVGETEVFNMYAALLTSIPTPAVSLMKYSTPAVNAFMDFPTQETQSQSNFNDDMKQLLITALALHTVNAQSSDTAVIGAIQQKINDLEAEKRTAETAKTTAEAKLKEYEDGRIKAIIDGAAAGLGKTFTEDERKTYETIGATSGVEALELVFKTVSKPQAPNISAAIQVGNKGAVTAGREGWDFAQWQKEDPKGLEKMATQEPEKFKNLFNAKYQ
;
A
#
# COMPACT_ATOMS: atom_id res chain seq x y z
N MET A 1 -10.98 0.77 -10.97
CA MET A 1 -10.00 1.64 -11.65
C MET A 1 -10.18 3.03 -11.07
N ILE A 2 -9.39 3.38 -10.04
CA ILE A 2 -9.59 4.58 -9.22
C ILE A 2 -8.41 5.51 -9.50
N TYR A 3 -8.70 6.67 -10.09
CA TYR A 3 -7.75 7.75 -10.31
C TYR A 3 -8.04 8.90 -9.33
N GLN A 4 -6.95 9.49 -8.86
CA GLN A 4 -6.85 10.56 -7.87
C GLN A 4 -7.38 11.92 -8.38
N PRO A 5 -7.88 12.81 -7.48
CA PRO A 5 -8.11 14.21 -7.81
C PRO A 5 -6.84 15.06 -7.67
N LEU A 6 -6.81 16.07 -8.54
CA LEU A 6 -5.78 17.03 -8.84
C LEU A 6 -5.50 18.00 -7.67
N PHE A 7 -4.33 17.89 -7.03
CA PHE A 7 -3.70 19.01 -6.31
C PHE A 7 -2.45 19.43 -7.08
N LEU A 8 -2.61 20.40 -7.99
CA LEU A 8 -1.50 21.06 -8.65
C LEU A 8 -0.95 22.14 -7.72
N SER A 9 0.14 21.85 -7.04
CA SER A 9 1.32 22.72 -6.77
C SER A 9 2.12 22.12 -5.61
N PHE A 10 2.97 21.13 -5.90
CA PHE A 10 4.18 20.68 -5.16
C PHE A 10 4.50 19.29 -5.70
N ASN A 11 5.18 19.22 -6.85
CA ASN A 11 5.26 17.98 -7.62
C ASN A 11 6.70 17.68 -8.06
N ILE A 12 7.58 17.35 -7.11
CA ILE A 12 8.84 16.61 -7.31
C ILE A 12 9.16 15.88 -6.00
N ALA A 13 8.75 14.61 -5.82
CA ALA A 13 9.30 13.60 -4.87
C ALA A 13 8.40 12.36 -4.64
N GLU A 14 7.27 12.21 -5.33
CA GLU A 14 6.32 11.14 -4.99
C GLU A 14 6.67 9.81 -5.69
N LYS A 15 7.46 8.92 -5.03
CA LYS A 15 7.25 7.45 -5.11
C LYS A 15 8.05 6.49 -4.18
N SER A 16 8.75 6.92 -3.11
CA SER A 16 9.43 5.94 -2.22
C SER A 16 9.24 6.09 -0.70
N SER A 17 8.27 6.86 -0.18
CA SER A 17 7.98 6.86 1.27
C SER A 17 6.51 7.18 1.59
N LYS A 18 5.58 6.30 1.21
CA LYS A 18 4.12 6.50 1.38
C LYS A 18 3.54 5.84 2.65
N HIS A 19 4.33 5.64 3.70
CA HIS A 19 3.87 5.05 4.97
C HIS A 19 4.49 5.76 6.16
N MET A 20 3.80 5.74 7.30
CA MET A 20 4.39 6.12 8.58
C MET A 20 5.57 5.21 8.90
N ILE A 21 6.70 5.81 9.29
CA ILE A 21 7.91 5.09 9.66
C ILE A 21 7.83 4.80 11.15
N PHE A 22 7.82 3.51 11.49
CA PHE A 22 7.87 3.05 12.87
C PHE A 22 9.28 2.59 13.26
N GLY A 23 9.65 2.84 14.51
CA GLY A 23 10.90 2.35 15.09
C GLY A 23 10.72 1.99 16.55
N ILE A 24 11.34 0.91 17.01
CA ILE A 24 11.36 0.53 18.43
C ILE A 24 12.79 0.57 18.95
N LYS A 25 12.98 1.24 20.08
CA LYS A 25 14.20 1.16 20.88
C LYS A 25 13.80 1.16 22.34
N ASP A 26 14.20 0.13 23.07
CA ASP A 26 13.81 -0.08 24.47
C ASP A 26 12.30 0.07 24.69
N ASN A 27 11.86 0.96 25.57
CA ASN A 27 10.45 1.27 25.83
C ASN A 27 9.87 2.38 24.94
N THR A 28 10.58 2.74 23.87
CA THR A 28 10.24 3.87 23.00
C THR A 28 9.77 3.40 21.63
N LEU A 29 8.59 3.86 21.23
CA LEU A 29 8.04 3.74 19.87
C LEU A 29 8.15 5.08 19.15
N THR A 30 8.86 5.12 18.04
CA THR A 30 8.88 6.28 17.13
C THR A 30 7.86 6.09 16.02
N MET A 31 7.11 7.13 15.68
CA MET A 31 6.11 7.13 14.61
C MET A 31 6.15 8.44 13.80
N TYR A 32 6.85 8.44 12.67
CA TYR A 32 7.10 9.64 11.87
C TYR A 32 6.49 9.57 10.46
N GLY A 33 5.91 10.66 9.98
CA GLY A 33 5.35 10.79 8.63
C GLY A 33 3.83 10.94 8.58
N THR A 34 3.24 10.67 7.43
CA THR A 34 1.77 10.73 7.22
C THR A 34 1.12 9.41 7.65
N ILE A 35 -0.06 9.50 8.27
CA ILE A 35 -0.87 8.35 8.69
C ILE A 35 -1.68 7.84 7.50
N TRP A 36 -1.41 6.61 7.06
CA TRP A 36 -2.15 5.92 6.01
C TRP A 36 -3.04 4.81 6.57
N GLU A 37 -3.86 4.21 5.72
CA GLU A 37 -4.95 3.29 6.10
C GLU A 37 -4.47 2.05 6.87
N TYR A 38 -3.26 1.58 6.60
CA TYR A 38 -2.68 0.39 7.22
C TYR A 38 -1.77 0.67 8.42
N ASP A 39 -1.40 1.93 8.63
CA ASP A 39 -0.44 2.31 9.69
C ASP A 39 -1.06 2.11 11.08
N GLY A 40 -2.39 2.11 11.19
CA GLY A 40 -3.10 1.84 12.44
C GLY A 40 -2.89 0.41 12.95
N GLN A 41 -2.85 -0.58 12.05
CA GLN A 41 -2.59 -1.99 12.41
C GLN A 41 -1.14 -2.16 12.86
N ASP A 42 -0.19 -1.55 12.15
CA ASP A 42 1.23 -1.59 12.48
C ASP A 42 1.49 -0.94 13.84
N PHE A 43 0.91 0.23 14.09
CA PHE A 43 0.98 0.89 15.39
C PHE A 43 0.48 0.00 16.52
N VAL A 44 -0.68 -0.65 16.36
CA VAL A 44 -1.23 -1.59 17.36
C VAL A 44 -0.27 -2.76 17.59
N TYR A 45 0.31 -3.31 16.53
CA TYR A 45 1.26 -4.40 16.62
C TYR A 45 2.51 -3.99 17.43
N TYR A 46 3.11 -2.84 17.12
CA TYR A 46 4.29 -2.34 17.84
C TYR A 46 3.99 -1.94 19.28
N LEU A 47 2.87 -1.29 19.53
CA LEU A 47 2.46 -0.93 20.90
C LEU A 47 2.25 -2.19 21.76
N ASN A 48 1.57 -3.21 21.23
CA ASN A 48 1.38 -4.49 21.93
C ASN A 48 2.72 -5.17 22.28
N GLN A 49 3.70 -5.12 21.37
CA GLN A 49 5.03 -5.66 21.65
C GLN A 49 5.71 -4.94 22.82
N LEU A 50 5.57 -3.62 22.90
CA LEU A 50 6.11 -2.84 24.02
C LEU A 50 5.34 -3.09 25.32
N GLU A 51 4.01 -3.11 25.28
CA GLU A 51 3.16 -3.41 26.45
C GLU A 51 3.49 -4.77 27.08
N SER A 52 3.93 -5.74 26.27
CA SER A 52 4.33 -7.05 26.80
C SER A 52 5.61 -7.03 27.65
N LYS A 53 6.40 -5.95 27.56
CA LYS A 53 7.73 -5.83 28.17
C LYS A 53 7.85 -4.66 29.15
N TYR A 54 7.07 -3.59 28.96
CA TYR A 54 7.24 -2.34 29.67
C TYR A 54 5.90 -1.81 30.20
N SER A 55 5.90 -1.37 31.45
CA SER A 55 4.75 -0.67 32.06
C SER A 55 4.74 0.84 31.79
N GLU A 56 5.88 1.39 31.34
CA GLU A 56 6.06 2.79 30.97
C GLU A 56 6.53 2.85 29.53
N ILE A 57 5.77 3.47 28.64
CA ILE A 57 6.06 3.52 27.20
C ILE A 57 6.15 4.98 26.76
N THR A 58 7.16 5.29 25.96
CA THR A 58 7.28 6.60 25.31
C THR A 58 6.95 6.48 23.83
N ILE A 59 6.06 7.33 23.33
CA ILE A 59 5.75 7.45 21.91
C ILE A 59 6.33 8.76 21.41
N ARG A 60 7.27 8.69 20.48
CA ARG A 60 7.92 9.83 19.84
C ARG A 60 7.26 10.08 18.50
N MET A 61 6.65 11.24 18.31
CA MET A 61 5.76 11.52 17.20
C MET A 61 6.16 12.77 16.41
N HIS A 62 6.12 12.64 15.08
CA HIS A 62 6.22 13.75 14.12
C HIS A 62 5.31 13.41 12.94
N THR A 63 4.15 14.05 12.83
CA THR A 63 3.17 13.69 11.82
C THR A 63 2.43 14.90 11.25
N TYR A 64 2.19 14.84 9.94
CA TYR A 64 1.31 15.75 9.21
C TYR A 64 -0.18 15.38 9.34
N GLY A 65 -0.49 14.32 10.10
CA GLY A 65 -1.83 13.73 10.18
C GLY A 65 -2.06 12.71 9.07
N GLY A 66 -3.32 12.51 8.67
CA GLY A 66 -3.69 11.56 7.61
C GLY A 66 -5.04 10.89 7.87
N SER A 67 -5.13 9.58 7.63
CA SER A 67 -6.36 8.79 7.73
C SER A 67 -6.97 8.86 9.13
N VAL A 68 -8.21 9.39 9.20
CA VAL A 68 -8.98 9.49 10.45
C VAL A 68 -9.28 8.11 11.04
N PHE A 69 -9.56 7.12 10.20
CA PHE A 69 -9.86 5.77 10.67
C PHE A 69 -8.64 5.08 11.28
N ALA A 70 -7.48 5.17 10.62
CA ALA A 70 -6.23 4.62 11.16
C ALA A 70 -5.82 5.36 12.44
N GLY A 71 -5.93 6.69 12.47
CA GLY A 71 -5.68 7.48 13.66
C GLY A 71 -6.60 7.13 14.83
N ASN A 72 -7.90 6.92 14.58
CA ASN A 72 -8.84 6.48 15.62
C ASN A 72 -8.47 5.10 16.19
N LEU A 73 -7.98 4.17 15.36
CA LEU A 73 -7.46 2.90 15.84
C LEU A 73 -6.24 3.09 16.76
N MET A 74 -5.32 4.00 16.40
CA MET A 74 -4.18 4.36 17.25
C MET A 74 -4.63 4.99 18.58
N CYS A 75 -5.60 5.92 18.54
CA CYS A 75 -6.17 6.54 19.74
C CYS A 75 -6.73 5.48 20.70
N ASN A 76 -7.56 4.58 20.17
CA ASN A 76 -8.18 3.53 20.96
C ASN A 76 -7.14 2.57 21.55
N ALA A 77 -6.04 2.30 20.82
CA ALA A 77 -4.94 1.47 21.30
C ALA A 77 -4.20 2.13 22.47
N ILE A 78 -3.95 3.44 22.40
CA ILE A 78 -3.34 4.22 23.48
C ILE A 78 -4.28 4.28 24.69
N GLU A 79 -5.56 4.59 24.49
CA GLU A 79 -6.53 4.74 25.58
C GLU A 79 -6.82 3.42 26.32
N ARG A 80 -6.74 2.28 25.63
CA ARG A 80 -6.93 0.95 26.26
C ARG A 80 -5.67 0.40 26.91
N SER A 81 -4.51 1.01 26.67
CA SER A 81 -3.22 0.48 27.11
C SER A 81 -3.17 0.40 28.63
N ASN A 82 -2.63 -0.69 29.15
CA ASN A 82 -2.37 -0.81 30.59
C ASN A 82 -1.03 -0.15 30.98
N ALA A 83 -0.15 0.08 30.01
CA ALA A 83 1.06 0.85 30.22
C ALA A 83 0.75 2.35 30.35
N ASN A 84 1.54 3.02 31.18
CA ASN A 84 1.58 4.47 31.26
C ASN A 84 2.29 5.02 30.02
N ILE A 85 1.52 5.63 29.12
CA ILE A 85 2.03 6.15 27.85
C ILE A 85 2.36 7.64 27.97
N THR A 86 3.59 8.01 27.64
CA THR A 86 4.01 9.39 27.42
C THR A 86 4.17 9.65 25.93
N ILE A 87 3.50 10.67 25.39
CA ILE A 87 3.68 11.09 23.99
C ILE A 87 4.63 12.29 23.97
N ILE A 88 5.64 12.27 23.11
CA ILE A 88 6.56 13.37 22.86
C ILE A 88 6.42 13.79 21.40
N ILE A 89 6.02 15.04 21.18
CA ILE A 89 5.94 15.66 19.85
C ILE A 89 7.32 16.24 19.54
N ASP A 90 8.02 15.62 18.60
CA ASP A 90 9.40 15.97 18.23
C ASP A 90 9.50 17.08 17.19
N GLY A 91 8.36 17.49 16.64
CA GLY A 91 8.30 18.69 15.79
C GLY A 91 6.90 19.07 15.36
N LEU A 92 6.07 18.12 14.95
CA LEU A 92 4.73 18.42 14.44
C LEU A 92 3.71 17.37 14.87
N ALA A 93 2.56 17.83 15.35
CA ALA A 93 1.33 17.04 15.46
C ALA A 93 0.20 17.78 14.74
N ALA A 94 0.04 17.53 13.43
CA ALA A 94 -0.99 18.19 12.63
C ALA A 94 -2.20 17.28 12.40
N SER A 95 -3.38 17.89 12.23
CA SER A 95 -4.61 17.19 11.82
C SER A 95 -4.91 16.01 12.75
N MET A 96 -5.03 14.78 12.24
CA MET A 96 -5.23 13.57 13.03
C MET A 96 -4.14 13.37 14.11
N GLY A 97 -2.92 13.88 13.91
CA GLY A 97 -1.88 13.88 14.95
C GLY A 97 -2.26 14.70 16.18
N ALA A 98 -2.89 15.86 16.00
CA ALA A 98 -3.38 16.70 17.09
C ALA A 98 -4.54 16.03 17.87
N VAL A 99 -5.23 15.08 17.25
CA VAL A 99 -6.27 14.27 17.91
C VAL A 99 -5.66 13.06 18.63
N ILE A 100 -4.66 12.42 18.03
CA ILE A 100 -3.95 11.27 18.65
C ILE A 100 -3.33 11.66 19.99
N ILE A 101 -2.69 12.84 20.09
CA ILE A 101 -2.04 13.25 21.34
C ILE A 101 -3.02 13.35 22.51
N LEU A 102 -4.30 13.62 22.25
CA LEU A 102 -5.34 13.73 23.28
C LEU A 102 -5.65 12.40 23.96
N SER A 103 -5.17 11.28 23.39
CA SER A 103 -5.34 9.92 23.89
C SER A 103 -4.42 9.62 25.08
N SER A 104 -3.43 10.48 25.37
CA SER A 104 -2.60 10.40 26.58
C SER A 104 -2.77 11.63 27.47
N LYS A 105 -2.63 11.42 28.78
CA LYS A 105 -2.57 12.50 29.78
C LYS A 105 -1.18 13.15 29.84
N ASN A 106 -0.13 12.41 29.48
CA ASN A 106 1.26 12.89 29.53
C ASN A 106 1.74 13.13 28.10
N VAL A 107 1.69 14.40 27.67
CA VAL A 107 2.05 14.83 26.32
C VAL A 107 3.06 15.95 26.41
N LYS A 108 4.25 15.73 25.87
CA LYS A 108 5.33 16.72 25.85
C LYS A 108 5.55 17.20 24.43
N ILE A 109 6.01 18.42 24.26
CA ILE A 109 6.35 18.99 22.96
C ILE A 109 7.69 19.72 23.02
N VAL A 110 8.53 19.54 22.01
CA VAL A 110 9.76 20.32 21.89
C VAL A 110 9.45 21.81 21.73
N ASN A 111 10.31 22.68 22.25
CA ASN A 111 10.09 24.13 22.27
C ASN A 111 9.87 24.77 20.88
N ASN A 112 10.41 24.18 19.83
CA ASN A 112 10.25 24.60 18.44
C ASN A 112 9.16 23.80 17.69
N GLY A 113 8.36 23.01 18.42
CA GLY A 113 7.31 22.18 17.88
C GLY A 113 6.00 22.93 17.67
N TYR A 114 5.15 22.33 16.84
CA TYR A 114 3.83 22.87 16.49
C TYR A 114 2.73 21.81 16.61
N VAL A 115 1.52 22.30 16.90
CA VAL A 115 0.27 21.55 16.79
C VAL A 115 -0.60 22.26 15.75
N MET A 116 -1.24 21.50 14.87
CA MET A 116 -2.18 22.06 13.90
C MET A 116 -3.51 21.32 13.97
N ILE A 117 -4.61 22.07 14.08
CA ILE A 117 -5.98 21.56 14.18
C ILE A 117 -6.76 22.12 12.99
N HIS A 118 -7.52 21.25 12.32
CA HIS A 118 -8.45 21.60 11.24
C HIS A 118 -9.52 20.50 11.12
N ALA A 119 -10.62 20.78 10.42
CA ALA A 119 -11.67 19.80 10.17
C ALA A 119 -11.19 18.62 9.27
N PRO A 120 -11.75 17.41 9.46
CA PRO A 120 -11.54 16.32 8.52
C PRO A 120 -11.92 16.72 7.09
N SER A 121 -11.12 16.31 6.12
CA SER A 121 -11.38 16.57 4.70
C SER A 121 -11.36 15.28 3.88
N SER A 122 -12.20 15.24 2.85
CA SER A 122 -12.27 14.12 1.90
C SER A 122 -12.86 14.59 0.56
N GLY A 123 -12.61 13.82 -0.50
CA GLY A 123 -13.26 13.97 -1.79
C GLY A 123 -14.38 12.95 -1.97
N SER A 124 -15.41 13.29 -2.74
CA SER A 124 -16.48 12.36 -3.12
C SER A 124 -16.78 12.44 -4.61
N TYR A 125 -17.23 11.33 -5.19
CA TYR A 125 -17.58 11.20 -6.60
C TYR A 125 -18.80 10.29 -6.74
N GLY A 126 -19.79 10.71 -7.53
CA GLY A 126 -20.99 9.91 -7.74
C GLY A 126 -22.24 10.78 -7.94
N ASN A 127 -23.39 10.23 -7.57
CA ASN A 127 -24.66 10.94 -7.60
C ASN A 127 -24.90 11.72 -6.29
N ALA A 128 -26.00 12.47 -6.21
CA ALA A 128 -26.32 13.30 -5.05
C ALA A 128 -26.30 12.53 -3.71
N LYS A 129 -26.79 11.28 -3.67
CA LYS A 129 -26.79 10.46 -2.45
C LYS A 129 -25.39 10.06 -2.02
N ASP A 130 -24.47 9.87 -2.97
CA ASP A 130 -23.07 9.55 -2.66
C ASP A 130 -22.39 10.76 -1.99
N HIS A 131 -22.65 11.96 -2.50
CA HIS A 131 -22.17 13.21 -1.89
C HIS A 131 -22.80 13.47 -0.50
N GLU A 132 -24.10 13.26 -0.34
CA GLU A 132 -24.78 13.37 0.96
C GLU A 132 -24.22 12.37 1.98
N SER A 133 -23.94 11.14 1.55
CA SER A 133 -23.33 10.10 2.40
C SER A 133 -21.91 10.47 2.83
N ALA A 134 -21.09 11.00 1.92
CA ALA A 134 -19.74 11.46 2.23
C ALA A 134 -19.75 12.66 3.20
N ALA A 135 -20.63 13.64 2.95
CA ALA A 135 -20.80 14.79 3.84
C ALA A 135 -21.25 14.36 5.25
N LYS A 136 -22.19 13.40 5.34
CA LYS A 136 -22.60 12.82 6.62
C LYS A 136 -21.42 12.19 7.35
N LEU A 137 -20.57 11.43 6.66
CA LEU A 137 -19.39 10.81 7.28
C LEU A 137 -18.41 11.87 7.82
N LEU A 138 -18.12 12.92 7.05
CA LEU A 138 -17.25 14.01 7.50
C LEU A 138 -17.79 14.69 8.77
N ARG A 139 -19.10 14.94 8.84
CA ARG A 139 -19.73 15.51 10.06
C ARG A 139 -19.61 14.60 11.28
N LEU A 140 -19.67 13.27 11.10
CA LEU A 140 -19.43 12.32 12.20
C LEU A 140 -17.98 12.38 12.69
N MET A 141 -17.02 12.50 11.78
CA MET A 141 -15.60 12.63 12.13
C MET A 141 -15.32 13.97 12.83
N GLU A 142 -15.89 15.06 12.34
CA GLU A 142 -15.76 16.39 12.92
C GLU A 142 -16.36 16.44 14.34
N GLN A 143 -17.51 15.79 14.55
CA GLN A 143 -18.09 15.63 15.88
C GLN A 143 -17.12 14.89 16.82
N ASN A 144 -16.50 13.81 16.35
CA ASN A 144 -15.51 13.07 17.14
C ASN A 144 -14.31 13.94 17.54
N PHE A 145 -13.78 14.74 16.60
CA PHE A 145 -12.67 15.67 16.89
C PHE A 145 -13.10 16.73 17.89
N THR A 146 -14.29 17.29 17.71
CA THR A 146 -14.86 18.31 18.59
C THR A 146 -14.98 17.79 20.02
N GLU A 147 -15.55 16.60 20.20
CA GLU A 147 -15.72 15.99 21.53
C GLU A 147 -14.38 15.75 22.24
N LYS A 148 -13.37 15.22 21.52
CA LYS A 148 -12.04 14.99 22.10
C LYS A 148 -11.34 16.31 22.49
N LEU A 149 -11.41 17.32 21.63
CA LEU A 149 -10.82 18.64 21.91
C LEU A 149 -11.51 19.35 23.08
N MET A 150 -12.84 19.33 23.13
CA MET A 150 -13.60 19.87 24.26
C MET A 150 -13.22 19.17 25.57
N LEU A 151 -13.17 17.83 25.56
CA LEU A 151 -12.80 17.06 26.75
C LEU A 151 -11.39 17.40 27.25
N ARG A 152 -10.43 17.57 26.34
CA ARG A 152 -9.04 17.82 26.71
C ARG A 152 -8.79 19.26 27.19
N THR A 153 -9.41 20.23 26.53
CA THR A 153 -9.14 21.67 26.74
C THR A 153 -10.13 22.36 27.68
N GLY A 154 -11.31 21.76 27.91
CA GLY A 154 -12.41 22.38 28.65
C GLY A 154 -13.09 23.54 27.92
N LYS A 155 -12.77 23.77 26.64
CA LYS A 155 -13.37 24.83 25.83
C LYS A 155 -14.80 24.51 25.41
N SER A 156 -15.56 25.56 25.13
CA SER A 156 -16.91 25.42 24.60
C SER A 156 -16.89 24.82 23.19
N LYS A 157 -18.01 24.21 22.80
CA LYS A 157 -18.17 23.66 21.45
C LYS A 157 -17.89 24.73 20.37
N ASP A 158 -18.40 25.93 20.56
CA ASP A 158 -18.25 27.02 19.58
C ASP A 158 -16.79 27.46 19.43
N GLU A 159 -16.03 27.54 20.53
CA GLU A 159 -14.58 27.81 20.47
C GLU A 159 -13.83 26.71 19.71
N VAL A 160 -14.15 25.44 19.98
CA VAL A 160 -13.50 24.30 19.32
C VAL A 160 -13.85 24.23 17.84
N MET A 161 -15.11 24.47 17.48
CA MET A 161 -15.56 24.50 16.09
C MET A 161 -14.86 25.62 15.30
N ALA A 162 -14.63 26.77 15.92
CA ALA A 162 -13.85 27.85 15.29
C ALA A 162 -12.42 27.42 14.96
N TRP A 163 -11.81 26.54 15.77
CA TRP A 163 -10.50 25.98 15.46
C TRP A 163 -10.53 24.97 14.30
N LEU A 164 -11.64 24.24 14.14
CA LEU A 164 -11.81 23.25 13.07
C LEU A 164 -12.19 23.90 11.73
N ASP A 165 -12.89 25.03 11.75
CA ASP A 165 -13.30 25.77 10.55
C ASP A 165 -12.13 26.37 9.76
N THR A 166 -10.94 26.47 10.37
CA THR A 166 -9.73 26.98 9.74
C THR A 166 -8.52 26.10 10.05
N ASP A 167 -7.42 26.29 9.32
CA ASP A 167 -6.14 25.68 9.67
C ASP A 167 -5.53 26.42 10.87
N THR A 168 -5.85 25.96 12.09
CA THR A 168 -5.38 26.57 13.33
C THR A 168 -4.00 26.04 13.70
N TRP A 169 -2.97 26.88 13.54
CA TRP A 169 -1.59 26.56 13.93
C TRP A 169 -1.28 27.11 15.32
N LEU A 170 -0.69 26.28 16.16
CA LEU A 170 -0.34 26.57 17.54
C LEU A 170 1.14 26.28 17.77
N SER A 171 1.86 27.24 18.33
CA SER A 171 3.19 27.02 18.89
C SER A 171 3.13 26.06 20.08
N ALA A 172 4.29 25.52 20.48
CA ALA A 172 4.42 24.70 21.68
C ALA A 172 3.83 25.35 22.94
N GLN A 173 4.03 26.67 23.10
CA GLN A 173 3.50 27.41 24.25
C GLN A 173 1.98 27.59 24.17
N GLU A 174 1.43 27.94 23.01
CA GLU A 174 -0.03 28.06 22.85
C GLU A 174 -0.73 26.72 23.03
N ALA A 175 -0.12 25.62 22.57
CA ALA A 175 -0.64 24.28 22.81
C ALA A 175 -0.63 23.90 24.30
N LEU A 176 0.37 24.35 25.06
CA LEU A 176 0.44 24.18 26.52
C LEU A 176 -0.64 25.01 27.21
N ASP A 177 -0.78 26.29 26.83
CA ASP A 177 -1.75 27.21 27.42
C ASP A 177 -3.20 26.76 27.17
N LEU A 178 -3.47 26.13 26.03
CA LEU A 178 -4.75 25.51 25.70
C LEU A 178 -4.96 24.13 26.36
N GLY A 179 -3.94 23.58 27.00
CA GLY A 179 -3.99 22.28 27.66
C GLY A 179 -3.99 21.09 26.70
N LEU A 180 -3.57 21.26 25.44
CA LEU A 180 -3.39 20.17 24.48
C LEU A 180 -2.18 19.30 24.82
N VAL A 181 -1.15 19.93 25.38
CA VAL A 181 0.06 19.28 25.90
C VAL A 181 0.21 19.56 27.40
N SER A 182 1.01 18.77 28.10
CA SER A 182 1.29 18.92 29.53
C SER A 182 2.62 19.60 29.84
N GLU A 183 3.58 19.58 28.91
CA GLU A 183 4.91 20.15 29.13
C GLU A 183 5.59 20.58 27.83
N VAL A 184 6.28 21.72 27.85
CA VAL A 184 7.22 22.12 26.79
C VAL A 184 8.63 21.75 27.23
N ILE A 185 9.33 20.96 26.42
CA ILE A 185 10.68 20.47 26.71
C ILE A 185 11.72 21.10 25.76
N PRO A 186 13.01 21.11 26.12
CA PRO A 186 14.08 21.53 25.22
C PRO A 186 14.09 20.73 23.92
N ALA A 187 14.71 21.27 22.88
CA ALA A 187 14.91 20.55 21.63
C ALA A 187 15.66 19.24 21.89
N SER A 188 14.95 18.12 21.75
CA SER A 188 15.49 16.78 21.89
C SER A 188 14.93 15.92 20.78
N VAL A 189 15.81 15.39 19.93
CA VAL A 189 15.47 14.30 19.03
C VAL A 189 16.41 13.16 19.40
N GLU A 190 15.91 12.13 20.06
CA GLU A 190 16.59 10.84 20.04
C GLU A 190 16.66 10.37 18.59
N THR A 191 17.86 10.32 18.03
CA THR A 191 18.13 9.65 16.76
C THR A 191 17.81 8.18 16.93
N VAL A 192 16.58 7.80 16.55
CA VAL A 192 16.16 6.40 16.44
C VAL A 192 16.66 5.78 15.13
N TYR A 193 17.24 6.59 14.24
CA TYR A 193 18.17 6.08 13.24
C TYR A 193 19.48 5.76 13.94
N PRO A 194 19.96 4.50 13.92
CA PRO A 194 21.28 4.20 14.40
C PRO A 194 22.27 5.14 13.70
N SER A 195 23.21 5.70 14.45
CA SER A 195 24.46 6.17 13.86
C SER A 195 24.93 5.05 12.93
N PHE A 196 25.10 5.33 11.64
CA PHE A 196 25.55 4.31 10.70
C PHE A 196 26.91 3.78 11.17
N ILE A 197 26.92 2.58 11.74
CA ILE A 197 28.12 1.81 12.08
C ILE A 197 28.20 0.72 11.00
N PRO A 198 28.97 0.94 9.92
CA PRO A 198 28.98 0.04 8.76
C PRO A 198 29.27 -1.42 9.13
N GLU A 199 29.98 -1.67 10.22
CA GLU A 199 30.35 -3.00 10.69
C GLU A 199 29.20 -3.79 11.35
N GLU A 200 28.11 -3.14 11.77
CA GLU A 200 26.98 -3.78 12.48
C GLU A 200 25.73 -3.95 11.61
N VAL A 201 25.73 -3.41 10.40
CA VAL A 201 24.58 -3.47 9.49
C VAL A 201 24.63 -4.77 8.69
N GLY A 202 23.63 -5.63 8.85
CA GLY A 202 23.47 -6.84 8.05
C GLY A 202 23.31 -6.53 6.56
N GLU A 203 23.71 -7.46 5.69
CA GLU A 203 23.68 -7.29 4.22
C GLU A 203 22.31 -6.81 3.71
N THR A 204 21.22 -7.23 4.36
CA THR A 204 19.84 -6.83 4.05
C THR A 204 19.55 -5.35 4.39
N GLU A 205 19.97 -4.86 5.56
CA GLU A 205 19.80 -3.45 5.91
C GLU A 205 20.70 -2.55 5.05
N VAL A 206 21.92 -2.99 4.72
CA VAL A 206 22.80 -2.28 3.77
C VAL A 206 22.12 -2.21 2.41
N PHE A 207 21.57 -3.32 1.91
CA PHE A 207 20.84 -3.37 0.65
C PHE A 207 19.63 -2.43 0.65
N ASN A 208 18.82 -2.44 1.71
CA ASN A 208 17.65 -1.56 1.83
C ASN A 208 18.03 -0.08 1.88
N MET A 209 19.14 0.25 2.55
CA MET A 209 19.64 1.62 2.63
C MET A 209 20.20 2.09 1.28
N TYR A 210 20.95 1.25 0.56
CA TYR A 210 21.42 1.54 -0.80
C TYR A 210 20.27 1.61 -1.81
N ALA A 211 19.27 0.74 -1.70
CA ALA A 211 18.06 0.80 -2.53
C ALA A 211 17.28 2.09 -2.28
N ALA A 212 17.18 2.56 -1.03
CA ALA A 212 16.59 3.85 -0.70
C ALA A 212 17.39 5.04 -1.28
N LEU A 213 18.73 4.95 -1.32
CA LEU A 213 19.59 5.98 -1.92
C LEU A 213 19.49 6.00 -3.46
N LEU A 214 19.46 4.83 -4.09
CA LEU A 214 19.34 4.70 -5.56
C LEU A 214 17.95 5.10 -6.08
N THR A 215 16.92 4.94 -5.25
CA THR A 215 15.55 5.40 -5.56
C THR A 215 15.32 6.88 -5.24
N SER A 216 16.25 7.54 -4.55
CA SER A 216 16.18 8.98 -4.20
C SER A 216 17.07 9.88 -5.05
N ILE A 217 17.75 9.35 -6.08
CA ILE A 217 18.36 10.19 -7.11
C ILE A 217 17.21 10.82 -7.95
N PRO A 218 16.98 12.14 -7.88
CA PRO A 218 15.96 12.77 -8.70
C PRO A 218 16.34 12.59 -10.17
N THR A 219 15.46 11.96 -10.94
CA THR A 219 15.59 11.88 -12.39
C THR A 219 15.52 13.32 -12.95
N PRO A 220 16.51 13.80 -13.72
CA PRO A 220 16.43 15.15 -14.27
C PRO A 220 15.28 15.23 -15.29
N ALA A 221 14.22 15.95 -14.95
CA ALA A 221 13.33 16.72 -15.83
C ALA A 221 12.92 16.15 -17.22
N VAL A 222 12.74 14.84 -17.42
CA VAL A 222 12.22 14.31 -18.70
C VAL A 222 10.70 14.50 -18.86
N SER A 223 9.97 14.88 -17.79
CA SER A 223 8.51 14.94 -17.81
C SER A 223 7.89 16.19 -18.46
N LEU A 224 8.68 17.24 -18.76
CA LEU A 224 8.17 18.45 -19.44
C LEU A 224 8.27 18.38 -20.98
N MET A 225 8.95 17.38 -21.55
CA MET A 225 9.14 17.25 -23.01
C MET A 225 7.95 16.63 -23.75
N LYS A 226 6.97 16.03 -23.05
CA LYS A 226 5.83 15.34 -23.69
C LYS A 226 4.67 16.25 -24.09
N TYR A 227 4.69 17.53 -23.72
CA TYR A 227 3.59 18.47 -24.01
C TYR A 227 3.99 19.70 -24.84
N SER A 228 5.25 19.85 -25.25
CA SER A 228 5.66 20.91 -26.18
C SER A 228 5.47 20.45 -27.63
N THR A 229 4.54 21.08 -28.36
CA THR A 229 4.47 20.93 -29.82
C THR A 229 5.73 21.52 -30.48
N PRO A 230 6.11 21.09 -31.70
CA PRO A 230 7.31 21.57 -32.39
C PRO A 230 7.39 23.10 -32.55
N ALA A 231 6.25 23.80 -32.48
CA ALA A 231 6.16 25.25 -32.54
C ALA A 231 6.72 25.97 -31.29
N VAL A 232 6.70 25.32 -30.12
CA VAL A 232 7.18 25.91 -28.85
C VAL A 232 8.71 25.90 -28.79
N ASN A 233 9.36 24.86 -29.33
CA ASN A 233 10.81 24.75 -29.36
C ASN A 233 11.47 25.69 -30.39
N ALA A 234 10.73 26.14 -31.42
CA ALA A 234 11.24 27.11 -32.39
C ALA A 234 11.15 28.57 -31.89
N PHE A 235 10.32 28.85 -30.88
CA PHE A 235 10.09 30.20 -30.34
C PHE A 235 11.08 30.58 -29.23
N MET A 236 11.67 29.59 -28.55
CA MET A 236 12.56 29.81 -27.41
C MET A 236 13.95 29.23 -27.75
N ASP A 237 14.82 30.10 -28.26
CA ASP A 237 16.20 29.80 -28.67
C ASP A 237 17.09 29.46 -27.46
N PHE A 238 16.88 28.26 -26.87
CA PHE A 238 17.72 27.76 -25.79
C PHE A 238 18.88 26.95 -26.38
N PRO A 239 20.14 27.36 -26.14
CA PRO A 239 21.30 26.65 -26.68
C PRO A 239 21.46 25.28 -26.00
N THR A 240 21.56 24.23 -26.81
CA THR A 240 21.94 22.88 -26.37
C THR A 240 23.44 22.82 -26.10
N GLN A 241 23.84 22.83 -24.84
CA GLN A 241 25.18 22.40 -24.41
C GLN A 241 25.06 21.02 -23.77
N GLU A 242 25.54 19.98 -24.46
CA GLU A 242 25.76 18.66 -23.88
C GLU A 242 26.88 18.77 -22.83
N THR A 243 26.53 18.70 -21.54
CA THR A 243 27.54 18.55 -20.49
C THR A 243 27.75 17.06 -20.26
N GLN A 244 28.83 16.50 -20.83
CA GLN A 244 29.29 15.15 -20.53
C GLN A 244 29.73 15.08 -19.05
N SER A 245 28.83 14.61 -18.18
CA SER A 245 29.19 14.22 -16.82
C SER A 245 29.87 12.85 -16.90
N GLN A 246 31.19 12.79 -16.77
CA GLN A 246 31.93 11.54 -16.59
C GLN A 246 31.57 10.96 -15.22
N SER A 247 30.64 10.01 -15.18
CA SER A 247 30.46 9.10 -14.05
C SER A 247 31.72 8.23 -13.91
N ASN A 248 32.18 8.02 -12.67
CA ASN A 248 33.32 7.16 -12.32
C ASN A 248 32.81 6.05 -11.37
N PHE A 249 32.07 5.07 -11.89
CA PHE A 249 31.78 3.85 -11.15
C PHE A 249 33.08 3.04 -11.01
N ASN A 250 33.47 2.69 -9.78
CA ASN A 250 34.56 1.72 -9.61
C ASN A 250 34.10 0.30 -10.02
N ASP A 251 35.06 -0.56 -10.35
CA ASP A 251 34.79 -1.87 -10.92
C ASP A 251 34.02 -2.80 -9.95
N ASP A 252 34.21 -2.62 -8.64
CA ASP A 252 33.50 -3.37 -7.61
C ASP A 252 32.01 -3.03 -7.58
N MET A 253 31.65 -1.74 -7.70
CA MET A 253 30.27 -1.30 -7.79
C MET A 253 29.59 -1.78 -9.08
N LYS A 254 30.32 -1.82 -10.19
CA LYS A 254 29.80 -2.40 -11.45
C LYS A 254 29.52 -3.88 -11.29
N GLN A 255 30.45 -4.66 -10.71
CA GLN A 255 30.22 -6.10 -10.49
C GLN A 255 28.98 -6.36 -9.63
N LEU A 256 28.79 -5.57 -8.57
CA LEU A 256 27.62 -5.69 -7.70
C LEU A 256 26.32 -5.43 -8.46
N LEU A 257 26.24 -4.34 -9.24
CA LEU A 257 25.04 -4.00 -10.02
C LEU A 257 24.73 -5.06 -11.08
N ILE A 258 25.77 -5.56 -11.75
CA ILE A 258 25.67 -6.58 -12.79
C ILE A 258 25.14 -7.89 -12.21
N THR A 259 25.64 -8.28 -11.03
CA THR A 259 25.20 -9.48 -10.32
C THR A 259 23.79 -9.32 -9.78
N ALA A 260 23.48 -8.22 -9.10
CA ALA A 260 22.19 -7.98 -8.46
C ALA A 260 21.05 -7.90 -9.48
N LEU A 261 21.29 -7.30 -10.64
CA LEU A 261 20.28 -7.13 -11.70
C LEU A 261 20.35 -8.21 -12.78
N ALA A 262 21.25 -9.20 -12.60
CA ALA A 262 21.52 -10.27 -13.57
C ALA A 262 21.75 -9.73 -15.00
N LEU A 263 22.61 -8.73 -15.15
CA LEU A 263 22.89 -8.08 -16.43
C LEU A 263 23.88 -8.93 -17.24
N HIS A 264 23.39 -9.75 -18.17
CA HIS A 264 24.24 -10.66 -18.93
C HIS A 264 25.02 -10.01 -20.09
N THR A 265 24.72 -8.76 -20.42
CA THR A 265 25.28 -8.05 -21.58
C THR A 265 26.49 -7.17 -21.25
N VAL A 266 26.83 -7.02 -19.96
CA VAL A 266 27.92 -6.15 -19.46
C VAL A 266 28.72 -6.86 -18.37
N ASN A 267 29.96 -6.42 -18.15
CA ASN A 267 30.87 -6.87 -17.08
C ASN A 267 31.55 -5.66 -16.42
N ALA A 268 32.34 -5.82 -15.35
CA ALA A 268 32.95 -4.65 -14.69
C ALA A 268 33.96 -3.87 -15.53
N GLN A 269 34.51 -4.49 -16.57
CA GLN A 269 35.39 -3.83 -17.53
C GLN A 269 34.60 -3.04 -18.57
N SER A 270 33.27 -3.14 -18.56
CA SER A 270 32.40 -2.35 -19.44
C SER A 270 32.39 -0.89 -19.02
N SER A 271 32.19 -0.01 -20.01
CA SER A 271 32.08 1.42 -19.73
C SER A 271 30.85 1.71 -18.88
N ASP A 272 30.94 2.76 -18.07
CA ASP A 272 29.86 3.24 -17.22
C ASP A 272 28.57 3.47 -18.03
N THR A 273 28.70 4.07 -19.21
CA THR A 273 27.58 4.27 -20.15
C THR A 273 26.95 2.94 -20.60
N ALA A 274 27.74 1.90 -20.84
CA ALA A 274 27.22 0.59 -21.23
C ALA A 274 26.48 -0.10 -20.07
N VAL A 275 27.01 -0.01 -18.85
CA VAL A 275 26.38 -0.55 -17.64
C VAL A 275 25.06 0.16 -17.36
N ILE A 276 25.04 1.50 -17.42
CA ILE A 276 23.80 2.30 -17.25
C ILE A 276 22.77 1.95 -18.34
N GLY A 277 23.21 1.79 -19.59
CA GLY A 277 22.35 1.38 -20.70
C GLY A 277 21.71 0.00 -20.46
N ALA A 278 22.48 -0.96 -19.95
CA ALA A 278 21.99 -2.29 -19.60
C ALA A 278 20.98 -2.26 -18.43
N ILE A 279 21.23 -1.43 -17.42
CA ILE A 279 20.28 -1.21 -16.30
C ILE A 279 18.96 -0.62 -16.83
N GLN A 280 19.04 0.41 -17.67
CA GLN A 280 17.84 1.05 -18.22
C GLN A 280 17.02 0.08 -19.08
N GLN A 281 17.69 -0.76 -19.87
CA GLN A 281 17.00 -1.79 -20.65
C GLN A 281 16.31 -2.81 -19.73
N LYS A 282 16.99 -3.27 -18.68
CA LYS A 282 16.41 -4.21 -17.70
C LYS A 282 15.17 -3.64 -17.02
N ILE A 283 15.17 -2.35 -16.67
CA ILE A 283 14.01 -1.66 -16.10
C ILE A 283 12.85 -1.64 -17.10
N ASN A 284 13.11 -1.28 -18.36
CA ASN A 284 12.08 -1.24 -19.40
C ASN A 284 11.44 -2.63 -19.63
N ASP A 285 12.25 -3.69 -19.63
CA ASP A 285 11.77 -5.06 -19.79
C ASP A 285 10.87 -5.48 -18.61
N LEU A 286 11.30 -5.19 -17.37
CA LEU A 286 10.51 -5.47 -16.16
C LEU A 286 9.19 -4.68 -16.12
N GLU A 287 9.18 -3.44 -16.60
CA GLU A 287 7.95 -2.66 -16.72
C GLU A 287 6.97 -3.26 -17.73
N ALA A 288 7.47 -3.80 -18.84
CA ALA A 288 6.67 -4.50 -19.84
C ALA A 288 6.09 -5.83 -19.31
N GLU A 289 6.91 -6.60 -18.58
CA GLU A 289 6.47 -7.83 -17.90
C GLU A 289 5.39 -7.54 -16.85
N LYS A 290 5.60 -6.53 -16.01
CA LYS A 290 4.62 -6.08 -15.01
C LYS A 290 3.28 -5.72 -15.65
N ARG A 291 3.29 -4.94 -16.74
CA ARG A 291 2.06 -4.57 -17.46
C ARG A 291 1.32 -5.80 -18.00
N THR A 292 2.07 -6.78 -18.50
CA THR A 292 1.51 -8.05 -18.99
C THR A 292 0.86 -8.84 -17.86
N ALA A 293 1.53 -8.93 -16.70
CA ALA A 293 1.01 -9.60 -15.51
C ALA A 293 -0.24 -8.91 -14.94
N GLU A 294 -0.28 -7.57 -14.90
CA GLU A 294 -1.45 -6.80 -14.46
C GLU A 294 -2.67 -7.04 -15.36
N THR A 295 -2.45 -7.14 -16.67
CA THR A 295 -3.50 -7.47 -17.65
C THR A 295 -4.02 -8.90 -17.44
N ALA A 296 -3.12 -9.86 -17.21
CA ALA A 296 -3.48 -11.24 -16.92
C ALA A 296 -4.28 -11.37 -15.62
N LYS A 297 -3.85 -10.65 -14.56
CA LYS A 297 -4.55 -10.59 -13.27
C LYS A 297 -5.98 -10.06 -13.44
N THR A 298 -6.14 -8.91 -14.10
CA THR A 298 -7.46 -8.31 -14.36
C THR A 298 -8.38 -9.26 -15.13
N THR A 299 -7.83 -9.98 -16.11
CA THR A 299 -8.57 -10.98 -16.88
C THR A 299 -9.01 -12.17 -16.00
N ALA A 300 -8.14 -12.64 -15.11
CA ALA A 300 -8.45 -13.72 -14.18
C ALA A 300 -9.52 -13.32 -13.16
N GLU A 301 -9.43 -12.11 -12.60
CA GLU A 301 -10.44 -11.55 -11.69
C GLU A 301 -11.81 -11.42 -12.36
N ALA A 302 -11.86 -10.97 -13.62
CA ALA A 302 -13.10 -10.91 -14.40
C ALA A 302 -13.73 -12.29 -14.61
N LYS A 303 -12.90 -13.30 -14.96
CA LYS A 303 -13.37 -14.70 -15.12
C LYS A 303 -13.84 -15.32 -13.81
N LEU A 304 -13.16 -15.03 -12.70
CA LEU A 304 -13.56 -15.50 -11.37
C LEU A 304 -14.92 -14.91 -11.00
N LYS A 305 -15.11 -13.61 -11.21
CA LYS A 305 -16.40 -12.96 -10.97
C LYS A 305 -17.52 -13.54 -11.84
N GLU A 306 -17.27 -13.76 -13.13
CA GLU A 306 -18.25 -14.40 -14.03
C GLU A 306 -18.64 -15.80 -13.53
N TYR A 307 -17.68 -16.56 -13.03
CA TYR A 307 -17.92 -17.87 -12.44
C TYR A 307 -18.77 -17.81 -11.15
N GLU A 308 -18.45 -16.89 -10.25
CA GLU A 308 -19.20 -16.69 -9.00
C GLU A 308 -20.64 -16.22 -9.27
N ASP A 309 -20.82 -15.24 -10.16
CA ASP A 309 -22.13 -14.78 -10.60
C ASP A 309 -22.95 -15.92 -11.23
N GLY A 310 -22.30 -16.77 -12.03
CA GLY A 310 -22.92 -17.97 -12.62
C GLY A 310 -23.35 -18.99 -11.56
N ARG A 311 -22.56 -19.22 -10.52
CA ARG A 311 -22.91 -20.11 -9.40
C ARG A 311 -24.11 -19.59 -8.60
N ILE A 312 -24.11 -18.30 -8.31
CA ILE A 312 -25.20 -17.62 -7.59
C ILE A 312 -26.52 -17.83 -8.33
N LYS A 313 -26.53 -17.59 -9.66
CA LYS A 313 -27.72 -17.80 -10.50
C LYS A 313 -28.17 -19.26 -10.52
N ALA A 314 -27.24 -20.20 -10.67
CA ALA A 314 -27.57 -21.63 -10.64
C ALA A 314 -28.19 -22.09 -9.32
N ILE A 315 -27.75 -21.51 -8.19
CA ILE A 315 -28.32 -21.80 -6.86
C ILE A 315 -29.74 -21.25 -6.74
N ILE A 316 -29.98 -20.02 -7.20
CA ILE A 316 -31.30 -19.40 -7.19
C ILE A 316 -32.27 -20.19 -8.08
N ASP A 317 -31.83 -20.62 -9.26
CA ASP A 317 -32.64 -21.41 -10.19
C ASP A 317 -32.94 -22.81 -9.65
N GLY A 318 -31.94 -23.46 -9.03
CA GLY A 318 -32.12 -24.74 -8.33
C GLY A 318 -33.12 -24.62 -7.18
N ALA A 319 -33.04 -23.54 -6.41
CA ALA A 319 -33.96 -23.25 -5.31
C ALA A 319 -35.39 -23.03 -5.82
N ALA A 320 -35.57 -22.24 -6.88
CA ALA A 320 -36.86 -22.01 -7.53
C ALA A 320 -37.51 -23.33 -7.99
N ALA A 321 -36.72 -24.19 -8.65
CA ALA A 321 -37.17 -25.48 -9.14
C ALA A 321 -37.59 -26.43 -8.00
N GLY A 322 -36.79 -26.54 -6.94
CA GLY A 322 -37.11 -27.42 -5.82
C GLY A 322 -38.24 -26.93 -4.91
N LEU A 323 -38.51 -25.63 -4.88
CA LEU A 323 -39.67 -25.05 -4.20
C LEU A 323 -40.93 -25.04 -5.07
N GLY A 324 -40.83 -25.37 -6.36
CA GLY A 324 -41.94 -25.26 -7.31
C GLY A 324 -42.46 -23.83 -7.48
N LYS A 325 -41.63 -22.82 -7.16
CA LYS A 325 -41.98 -21.39 -7.18
C LYS A 325 -41.14 -20.67 -8.22
N THR A 326 -41.77 -19.81 -9.02
CA THR A 326 -41.06 -18.83 -9.84
C THR A 326 -40.81 -17.57 -9.00
N PHE A 327 -39.56 -17.19 -8.82
CA PHE A 327 -39.22 -15.92 -8.18
C PHE A 327 -39.50 -14.75 -9.12
N THR A 328 -40.03 -13.66 -8.58
CA THR A 328 -40.12 -12.37 -9.26
C THR A 328 -38.72 -11.79 -9.52
N GLU A 329 -38.62 -10.82 -10.42
CA GLU A 329 -37.35 -10.18 -10.77
C GLU A 329 -36.69 -9.49 -9.57
N ASP A 330 -37.48 -8.85 -8.71
CA ASP A 330 -37.01 -8.19 -7.48
C ASP A 330 -36.54 -9.20 -6.42
N GLU A 331 -37.24 -10.33 -6.26
CA GLU A 331 -36.82 -11.42 -5.38
C GLU A 331 -35.48 -12.01 -5.86
N ARG A 332 -35.35 -12.28 -7.17
CA ARG A 332 -34.10 -12.78 -7.75
C ARG A 332 -32.95 -11.83 -7.49
N LYS A 333 -33.13 -10.54 -7.77
CA LYS A 333 -32.10 -9.52 -7.58
C LYS A 333 -31.67 -9.41 -6.11
N THR A 334 -32.60 -9.59 -5.18
CA THR A 334 -32.31 -9.63 -3.74
C THR A 334 -31.40 -10.82 -3.40
N TYR A 335 -31.70 -12.02 -3.90
CA TYR A 335 -30.87 -13.20 -3.69
C TYR A 335 -29.51 -13.12 -4.39
N GLU A 336 -29.45 -12.56 -5.60
CA GLU A 336 -28.18 -12.29 -6.29
C GLU A 336 -27.30 -11.34 -5.48
N THR A 337 -27.89 -10.30 -4.90
CA THR A 337 -27.18 -9.34 -4.04
C THR A 337 -26.65 -10.01 -2.77
N ILE A 338 -27.42 -10.91 -2.15
CA ILE A 338 -26.97 -11.70 -1.00
C ILE A 338 -25.79 -12.60 -1.39
N GLY A 339 -25.88 -13.31 -2.51
CA GLY A 339 -24.77 -14.14 -3.00
C GLY A 339 -23.50 -13.34 -3.29
N ALA A 340 -23.64 -12.18 -3.95
CA ALA A 340 -22.52 -11.33 -4.31
C ALA A 340 -21.87 -10.63 -3.11
N THR A 341 -22.64 -10.32 -2.06
CA THR A 341 -22.16 -9.57 -0.89
C THR A 341 -21.74 -10.47 0.26
N SER A 342 -22.45 -11.56 0.48
CA SER A 342 -22.28 -12.45 1.63
C SER A 342 -21.67 -13.82 1.28
N GLY A 343 -21.39 -14.06 0.00
CA GLY A 343 -20.80 -15.29 -0.49
C GLY A 343 -21.83 -16.37 -0.82
N VAL A 344 -21.40 -17.33 -1.63
CA VAL A 344 -22.24 -18.40 -2.17
C VAL A 344 -22.74 -19.32 -1.04
N GLU A 345 -21.92 -19.54 -0.02
CA GLU A 345 -22.24 -20.39 1.14
C GLU A 345 -23.35 -19.78 2.00
N ALA A 346 -23.39 -18.45 2.12
CA ALA A 346 -24.47 -17.75 2.82
C ALA A 346 -25.78 -17.84 2.03
N LEU A 347 -25.71 -17.77 0.71
CA LEU A 347 -26.88 -17.94 -0.16
C LEU A 347 -27.43 -19.38 -0.11
N GLU A 348 -26.56 -20.40 -0.07
CA GLU A 348 -26.96 -21.80 0.14
C GLU A 348 -27.65 -22.00 1.49
N LEU A 349 -27.23 -21.26 2.53
CA LEU A 349 -27.85 -21.28 3.86
C LEU A 349 -29.27 -20.70 3.84
N VAL A 350 -29.52 -19.68 3.03
CA VAL A 350 -30.84 -19.03 2.88
C VAL A 350 -31.85 -19.99 2.25
N PHE A 351 -31.40 -20.90 1.37
CA PHE A 351 -32.27 -21.86 0.66
C PHE A 351 -32.33 -23.27 1.29
N LYS A 352 -32.05 -23.39 2.59
CA LYS A 352 -31.73 -24.59 3.40
C LYS A 352 -32.61 -25.86 3.31
N THR A 353 -33.51 -26.01 2.34
CA THR A 353 -34.30 -27.23 2.08
C THR A 353 -34.34 -27.67 0.62
N VAL A 354 -33.52 -27.10 -0.29
CA VAL A 354 -33.52 -27.50 -1.70
C VAL A 354 -32.29 -28.34 -2.05
N SER A 355 -32.51 -29.48 -2.70
CA SER A 355 -31.49 -30.43 -3.16
C SER A 355 -30.30 -29.72 -3.83
N LYS A 356 -29.07 -30.12 -3.45
CA LYS A 356 -27.81 -29.55 -3.98
C LYS A 356 -27.88 -29.39 -5.51
N PRO A 357 -27.84 -28.16 -6.05
CA PRO A 357 -27.79 -27.97 -7.50
C PRO A 357 -26.44 -28.46 -8.04
N GLN A 358 -26.47 -29.03 -9.23
CA GLN A 358 -25.25 -29.46 -9.93
C GLN A 358 -24.48 -28.21 -10.39
N ALA A 359 -23.22 -28.11 -9.99
CA ALA A 359 -22.34 -27.02 -10.42
C ALA A 359 -22.30 -26.94 -11.96
N PRO A 360 -22.21 -25.74 -12.55
CA PRO A 360 -22.11 -25.58 -14.00
C PRO A 360 -20.96 -26.45 -14.56
N ASN A 361 -21.22 -27.12 -15.69
CA ASN A 361 -20.27 -28.08 -16.29
C ASN A 361 -19.04 -27.35 -16.85
N ILE A 362 -18.03 -27.19 -16.01
CA ILE A 362 -16.79 -26.44 -16.27
C ILE A 362 -16.05 -27.00 -17.50
N SER A 363 -16.17 -28.30 -17.75
CA SER A 363 -15.53 -28.98 -18.88
C SER A 363 -15.98 -28.42 -20.24
N ALA A 364 -17.23 -27.98 -20.37
CA ALA A 364 -17.74 -27.40 -21.61
C ALA A 364 -17.22 -25.97 -21.83
N ALA A 365 -17.07 -25.17 -20.76
CA ALA A 365 -16.57 -23.80 -20.84
C ALA A 365 -15.05 -23.73 -21.07
N ILE A 366 -14.29 -24.69 -20.56
CA ILE A 366 -12.84 -24.80 -20.80
C ILE A 366 -12.54 -25.25 -22.24
N GLN A 367 -13.38 -26.09 -22.85
CA GLN A 367 -13.12 -26.60 -24.21
C GLN A 367 -13.44 -25.60 -25.33
N VAL A 368 -14.32 -24.63 -25.12
CA VAL A 368 -14.61 -23.59 -26.13
C VAL A 368 -13.48 -22.56 -26.23
N GLY A 369 -12.72 -22.35 -25.15
CA GLY A 369 -11.61 -21.39 -25.11
C GLY A 369 -10.23 -21.97 -25.44
N ASN A 370 -10.10 -23.29 -25.70
CA ASN A 370 -8.80 -23.93 -25.80
C ASN A 370 -8.64 -24.86 -27.02
N LYS A 371 -8.97 -24.36 -28.21
CA LYS A 371 -8.26 -24.77 -29.42
C LYS A 371 -7.15 -23.77 -29.69
N GLY A 372 -6.05 -23.83 -28.92
CA GLY A 372 -4.85 -23.07 -29.28
C GLY A 372 -3.82 -22.76 -28.20
N ALA A 373 -3.96 -23.18 -26.94
CA ALA A 373 -2.94 -22.91 -25.92
C ALA A 373 -2.33 -24.19 -25.33
N VAL A 374 -1.76 -25.02 -26.20
CA VAL A 374 -0.57 -25.81 -25.86
C VAL A 374 0.35 -25.71 -27.08
N THR A 375 1.66 -25.67 -26.82
CA THR A 375 2.79 -25.72 -27.76
C THR A 375 3.23 -24.41 -28.43
N ALA A 376 3.87 -23.54 -27.64
CA ALA A 376 5.02 -22.80 -28.14
C ALA A 376 6.02 -22.63 -26.99
N GLY A 377 7.21 -23.23 -27.11
CA GLY A 377 8.36 -22.97 -26.22
C GLY A 377 8.85 -24.10 -25.31
N ARG A 378 8.19 -25.27 -25.28
CA ARG A 378 8.59 -26.40 -24.41
C ARG A 378 9.14 -27.63 -25.15
N GLU A 379 9.28 -27.54 -26.47
CA GLU A 379 9.62 -28.66 -27.34
C GLU A 379 11.07 -29.15 -27.22
N GLY A 380 11.90 -28.50 -26.40
CA GLY A 380 13.30 -28.89 -26.15
C GLY A 380 13.69 -28.98 -24.67
N TRP A 381 12.73 -28.92 -23.74
CA TRP A 381 13.05 -28.94 -22.32
C TRP A 381 13.50 -30.33 -21.86
N ASP A 382 14.60 -30.38 -21.12
CA ASP A 382 15.07 -31.59 -20.44
C ASP A 382 14.35 -31.81 -19.09
N PHE A 383 14.56 -32.98 -18.49
CA PHE A 383 13.88 -33.33 -17.25
C PHE A 383 14.22 -32.39 -16.08
N ALA A 384 15.43 -31.82 -16.03
CA ALA A 384 15.81 -30.89 -14.97
C ALA A 384 15.10 -29.53 -15.12
N GLN A 385 15.01 -29.04 -16.35
CA GLN A 385 14.31 -27.81 -16.68
C GLN A 385 12.82 -27.93 -16.39
N TRP A 386 12.21 -29.08 -16.71
CA TRP A 386 10.83 -29.37 -16.32
C TRP A 386 10.63 -29.37 -14.79
N GLN A 387 11.53 -29.98 -14.01
CA GLN A 387 11.41 -29.98 -12.55
C GLN A 387 11.52 -28.59 -11.93
N LYS A 388 12.33 -27.71 -12.53
CA LYS A 388 12.60 -26.37 -12.02
C LYS A 388 11.54 -25.36 -12.44
N GLU A 389 11.18 -25.36 -13.73
CA GLU A 389 10.35 -24.31 -14.33
C GLU A 389 8.86 -24.69 -14.37
N ASP A 390 8.50 -25.98 -14.38
CA ASP A 390 7.09 -26.43 -14.34
C ASP A 390 6.91 -27.84 -13.72
N PRO A 391 7.10 -27.98 -12.39
CA PRO A 391 7.00 -29.28 -11.72
C PRO A 391 5.60 -29.91 -11.81
N LYS A 392 4.54 -29.09 -11.87
CA LYS A 392 3.15 -29.56 -12.03
C LYS A 392 2.87 -30.03 -13.45
N GLY A 393 3.43 -29.37 -14.46
CA GLY A 393 3.38 -29.81 -15.85
C GLY A 393 4.09 -31.14 -16.07
N LEU A 394 5.22 -31.37 -15.38
CA LEU A 394 5.94 -32.64 -15.40
C LEU A 394 5.15 -33.77 -14.74
N GLU A 395 4.50 -33.51 -13.60
CA GLU A 395 3.61 -34.48 -12.93
C GLU A 395 2.41 -34.85 -13.83
N LYS A 396 1.82 -33.85 -14.49
CA LYS A 396 0.76 -34.08 -15.47
C LYS A 396 1.25 -34.88 -16.68
N MET A 397 2.46 -34.61 -17.18
CA MET A 397 3.10 -35.38 -18.26
C MET A 397 3.30 -36.85 -17.86
N ALA A 398 3.69 -37.13 -16.61
CA ALA A 398 3.85 -38.49 -16.11
C ALA A 398 2.54 -39.30 -16.20
N THR A 399 1.38 -38.65 -16.01
CA THR A 399 0.06 -39.28 -16.12
C THR A 399 -0.54 -39.31 -17.52
N GLN A 400 -0.29 -38.29 -18.35
CA GLN A 400 -0.97 -38.11 -19.64
C GLN A 400 -0.12 -38.53 -20.84
N GLU A 401 1.21 -38.45 -20.73
CA GLU A 401 2.19 -38.80 -21.77
C GLU A 401 3.33 -39.66 -21.19
N PRO A 402 3.04 -40.87 -20.65
CA PRO A 402 3.98 -41.64 -19.85
C PRO A 402 5.27 -42.04 -20.58
N GLU A 403 5.21 -42.30 -21.89
CA GLU A 403 6.40 -42.62 -22.70
C GLU A 403 7.34 -41.42 -22.87
N LYS A 404 6.79 -40.21 -22.99
CA LYS A 404 7.58 -38.98 -23.09
C LYS A 404 8.26 -38.65 -21.76
N PHE A 405 7.52 -38.81 -20.67
CA PHE A 405 8.07 -38.69 -19.31
C PHE A 405 9.20 -39.70 -19.09
N LYS A 406 8.98 -40.97 -19.46
CA LYS A 406 9.97 -42.04 -19.33
C LYS A 406 11.24 -41.78 -20.14
N ASN A 407 11.11 -41.26 -21.36
CA ASN A 407 12.27 -40.88 -22.18
C ASN A 407 13.08 -39.74 -21.55
N LEU A 408 12.41 -38.70 -21.04
CA LEU A 408 13.07 -37.59 -20.34
C LEU A 408 13.71 -38.04 -19.02
N PHE A 409 13.02 -38.88 -18.25
CA PHE A 409 13.52 -39.42 -16.98
C PHE A 409 14.76 -40.30 -17.20
N ASN A 410 14.69 -41.23 -18.17
CA ASN A 410 15.81 -42.10 -18.50
C ASN A 410 17.00 -41.30 -19.06
N ALA A 411 16.77 -40.26 -19.87
CA ALA A 411 17.84 -39.41 -20.37
C ALA A 411 18.61 -38.66 -19.27
N LYS A 412 18.04 -38.52 -18.06
CA LYS A 412 18.68 -37.85 -16.92
C LYS A 412 19.30 -38.82 -15.91
N TYR A 413 18.71 -40.00 -15.72
CA TYR A 413 19.04 -40.92 -14.62
C TYR A 413 19.48 -42.33 -15.06
N GLN A 414 19.58 -42.59 -16.37
CA GLN A 414 20.35 -43.71 -16.94
C GLN A 414 21.61 -43.16 -17.59
#